data_AF-A0A975XXV0-F1
#
_entry.id   AF-A0A975XXV0-F1
#
_cell.length_a   1.000
_cell.length_b   1.000
_cell.length_c   1.000
_cell.angle_alpha   90.00
_cell.angle_beta   90.00
_cell.angle_gamma   90.00
#
_symmetry.space_group_name_H-M   'P 1'
#
loop_
_entity.id
_entity.type
_entity.pdbx_description
1 polymer ?
#
loop_
_entity_poly.entity_id
_entity_poly.type
_entity_poly.pdbx_seq_one_letter_code
_entity_poly.pdbx_strand_id
1 'polypeptide(L)'
;MELRIVGCTGSMSGPHSSASCYLVRARGMDPVTGVVRWWNLALDLGPGSFGQLWRHIDPVDLDAVVFSHCHADHMADVISLHVHRRWGPAKGRAPIVVAGPAGTIDRIRDIDGCGPGEDYAGEFRVQELIAGQNVQIGPLSLVPSPAWHSVPAFGVRISGPDEADPFRTVTLFYTGDTDECDTILEGARGVDLLLTEVGFTRADTARGIHMDGERAGRLATRAEVSAVVATHIQPWTPVEVALEEVRRTWSGPLVAAQAGQCFTVGRSFGRSLRHGRAGATPQLSELRVPVGTIPRDVSAQAGDELAGGVLVP
;
A
#
# COMPACT_ATOMS: atom_id res chain seq x y z
N MET A 1 5.77 -16.39 4.68
CA MET A 1 5.16 -15.18 4.13
C MET A 1 5.24 -14.10 5.19
N GLU A 2 5.63 -12.90 4.81
CA GLU A 2 5.75 -11.74 5.70
C GLU A 2 4.79 -10.63 5.26
N LEU A 3 4.24 -9.91 6.24
CA LEU A 3 3.50 -8.66 6.06
C LEU A 3 4.31 -7.52 6.68
N ARG A 4 4.56 -6.46 5.92
CA ARG A 4 5.21 -5.23 6.39
C ARG A 4 4.26 -4.06 6.24
N ILE A 5 4.10 -3.28 7.31
CA ILE A 5 3.28 -2.07 7.29
C ILE A 5 4.12 -0.95 6.71
N VAL A 6 3.78 -0.48 5.49
CA VAL A 6 4.46 0.66 4.86
C VAL A 6 3.74 1.94 5.27
N GLY A 7 2.42 1.95 5.13
CA GLY A 7 1.53 2.99 5.64
C GLY A 7 0.18 2.41 6.07
N CYS A 8 -0.42 3.02 7.10
CA CYS A 8 -1.59 2.47 7.78
C CYS A 8 -2.60 3.51 8.27
N THR A 9 -2.51 4.77 7.84
CA THR A 9 -3.49 5.80 8.22
C THR A 9 -4.68 5.77 7.28
N GLY A 10 -5.88 5.93 7.83
CA GLY A 10 -7.12 5.97 7.06
C GLY A 10 -7.32 7.30 6.33
N SER A 11 -7.89 7.24 5.13
CA SER A 11 -8.34 8.38 4.30
C SER A 11 -7.29 9.38 3.81
N MET A 12 -6.10 9.43 4.43
CA MET A 12 -4.99 10.32 4.06
C MET A 12 -3.70 9.94 4.78
N SER A 13 -2.57 10.55 4.40
CA SER A 13 -1.33 10.45 5.17
C SER A 13 -1.48 11.17 6.51
N GLY A 14 -0.99 10.55 7.58
CA GLY A 14 -0.89 11.16 8.91
C GLY A 14 0.52 11.66 9.23
N PRO A 15 0.71 12.32 10.39
CA PRO A 15 2.01 12.84 10.81
C PRO A 15 3.06 11.74 11.10
N HIS A 16 2.62 10.49 11.28
CA HIS A 16 3.48 9.37 11.71
C HIS A 16 3.50 8.19 10.74
N SER A 17 2.70 8.24 9.67
CA SER A 17 2.58 7.18 8.67
C SER A 17 1.99 7.74 7.39
N SER A 18 2.39 7.20 6.23
CA SER A 18 1.66 7.40 4.99
C SER A 18 0.30 6.70 5.03
N ALA A 19 -0.54 6.98 4.02
CA ALA A 19 -1.82 6.31 3.82
C ALA A 19 -1.63 4.81 3.52
N SER A 20 -2.73 4.08 3.30
CA SER A 20 -2.73 2.62 3.11
C SER A 20 -1.68 2.13 2.11
N CYS A 21 -0.75 1.29 2.61
CA CYS A 21 0.16 0.49 1.80
C CYS A 21 0.76 -0.62 2.67
N TYR A 22 0.65 -1.86 2.19
CA TYR A 22 1.12 -3.03 2.93
C TYR A 22 1.93 -3.93 2.02
N LEU A 23 3.19 -4.17 2.38
CA LEU A 23 4.10 -4.98 1.59
C LEU A 23 4.04 -6.43 2.06
N VAL A 24 3.49 -7.30 1.21
CA VAL A 24 3.48 -8.76 1.40
C VAL A 24 4.63 -9.38 0.65
N ARG A 25 5.38 -10.26 1.31
CA ARG A 25 6.58 -10.89 0.72
C ARG A 25 6.63 -12.38 1.00
N ALA A 26 7.10 -13.13 0.02
CA ALA A 26 7.41 -14.55 0.20
C ALA A 26 8.59 -14.95 -0.67
N ARG A 27 9.35 -15.95 -0.22
CA ARG A 27 10.38 -16.57 -1.06
C ARG A 27 9.74 -17.62 -1.95
N GLY A 28 10.13 -17.64 -3.21
CA GLY A 28 9.63 -18.60 -4.19
C GLY A 28 10.59 -18.73 -5.35
N MET A 29 10.48 -19.86 -6.05
CA MET A 29 11.26 -20.09 -7.26
C MET A 29 10.82 -19.10 -8.35
N ASP A 30 11.77 -18.40 -8.95
CA ASP A 30 11.52 -17.64 -10.17
C ASP A 30 11.47 -18.61 -11.37
N PRO A 31 10.35 -18.70 -12.11
CA PRO A 31 10.21 -19.67 -13.19
C PRO A 31 11.09 -19.35 -14.40
N VAL A 32 11.58 -18.12 -14.53
CA VAL A 32 12.45 -17.69 -15.64
C VAL A 32 13.91 -17.99 -15.33
N THR A 33 14.35 -17.66 -14.11
CA THR A 33 15.77 -17.80 -13.73
C THR A 33 16.10 -19.10 -13.01
N GLY A 34 15.10 -19.81 -12.47
CA GLY A 34 15.31 -21.01 -11.66
C GLY A 34 15.98 -20.74 -10.31
N VAL A 35 15.98 -19.49 -9.84
CA VAL A 35 16.54 -19.09 -8.54
C VAL A 35 15.43 -18.73 -7.56
N VAL A 36 15.60 -19.15 -6.30
CA VAL A 36 14.71 -18.74 -5.21
C VAL A 36 15.01 -17.29 -4.82
N ARG A 37 14.05 -16.39 -5.06
CA ARG A 37 14.12 -14.98 -4.70
C ARG A 37 12.94 -14.54 -3.83
N TRP A 38 12.99 -13.30 -3.37
CA TRP A 38 11.82 -12.64 -2.80
C TRP A 38 10.87 -12.22 -3.91
N TRP A 39 9.59 -12.47 -3.68
CA TRP A 39 8.48 -11.89 -4.42
C TRP A 39 7.86 -10.80 -3.56
N ASN A 40 7.70 -9.61 -4.12
CA ASN A 40 7.30 -8.41 -3.40
C ASN A 40 6.00 -7.85 -3.99
N LEU A 41 4.94 -7.86 -3.19
CA LEU A 41 3.60 -7.40 -3.54
C LEU A 41 3.21 -6.24 -2.63
N ALA A 42 2.82 -5.11 -3.19
CA ALA A 42 2.17 -4.04 -2.43
C ALA A 42 0.64 -4.20 -2.51
N LEU A 43 -0.04 -4.26 -1.36
CA LEU A 43 -1.47 -4.07 -1.23
C LEU A 43 -1.71 -2.57 -1.00
N ASP A 44 -2.40 -1.93 -1.94
CA ASP A 44 -2.56 -0.49 -2.04
C ASP A 44 -1.23 0.31 -2.11
N LEU A 45 -1.33 1.55 -2.56
CA LEU A 45 -0.23 2.49 -2.71
C LEU A 45 -0.73 3.93 -2.57
N GLY A 46 -1.18 4.27 -1.35
CA GLY A 46 -1.65 5.60 -0.99
C GLY A 46 -0.59 6.70 -0.93
N PRO A 47 -0.99 7.98 -0.80
CA PRO A 47 -0.09 9.13 -0.75
C PRO A 47 1.02 9.00 0.30
N GLY A 48 2.26 9.23 -0.15
CA GLY A 48 3.49 9.15 0.64
C GLY A 48 4.04 7.73 0.80
N SER A 49 3.27 6.70 0.46
CA SER A 49 3.65 5.30 0.65
C SER A 49 4.72 4.83 -0.32
N PHE A 50 4.78 5.37 -1.55
CA PHE A 50 5.86 5.02 -2.46
C PHE A 50 7.22 5.43 -1.88
N GLY A 51 7.32 6.63 -1.30
CA GLY A 51 8.56 7.05 -0.63
C GLY A 51 8.91 6.18 0.58
N GLN A 52 7.91 5.76 1.37
CA GLN A 52 8.14 4.86 2.51
C GLN A 52 8.52 3.44 2.07
N LEU A 53 8.02 2.96 0.94
CA LEU A 53 8.32 1.62 0.40
C LEU A 53 9.82 1.40 0.17
N TRP A 54 10.57 2.43 -0.21
CA TRP A 54 12.01 2.38 -0.46
C TRP A 54 12.82 2.01 0.79
N ARG A 55 12.25 2.21 1.98
CA ARG A 55 12.87 1.81 3.25
C ARG A 55 12.85 0.30 3.47
N HIS A 56 12.09 -0.44 2.64
CA HIS A 56 11.85 -1.86 2.81
C HIS A 56 12.38 -2.70 1.65
N ILE A 57 12.29 -2.17 0.43
CA ILE A 57 12.78 -2.81 -0.80
C ILE A 57 13.33 -1.75 -1.75
N ASP A 58 14.18 -2.16 -2.70
CA ASP A 58 14.37 -1.39 -3.91
C ASP A 58 13.09 -1.50 -4.76
N PRO A 59 12.45 -0.39 -5.19
CA PRO A 59 11.24 -0.46 -6.02
C PRO A 59 11.43 -1.18 -7.36
N VAL A 60 12.67 -1.36 -7.82
CA VAL A 60 13.02 -2.20 -8.97
C VAL A 60 12.61 -3.67 -8.74
N ASP A 61 12.59 -4.12 -7.48
CA ASP A 61 12.25 -5.47 -7.08
C ASP A 61 10.75 -5.66 -6.78
N LEU A 62 9.91 -4.63 -6.96
CA LEU A 62 8.46 -4.75 -6.81
C LEU A 62 7.89 -5.57 -7.98
N ASP A 63 7.14 -6.63 -7.68
CA ASP A 63 6.56 -7.54 -8.67
C ASP A 63 5.11 -7.21 -9.01
N ALA A 64 4.37 -6.69 -8.05
CA ALA A 64 2.96 -6.35 -8.22
C ALA A 64 2.47 -5.28 -7.26
N VAL A 65 1.43 -4.56 -7.69
CA VAL A 65 0.56 -3.74 -6.85
C VAL A 65 -0.87 -4.25 -7.01
N VAL A 66 -1.58 -4.41 -5.89
CA VAL A 66 -2.98 -4.83 -5.87
C VAL A 66 -3.78 -3.79 -5.11
N PHE A 67 -4.65 -3.08 -5.83
CA PHE A 67 -5.57 -2.11 -5.25
C PHE A 67 -6.83 -2.82 -4.77
N SER A 68 -7.16 -2.64 -3.48
CA SER A 68 -8.43 -3.08 -2.92
C SER A 68 -9.59 -2.31 -3.57
N HIS A 69 -9.41 -1.01 -3.76
CA HIS A 69 -10.34 -0.11 -4.43
C HIS A 69 -9.61 1.16 -4.93
N CYS A 70 -10.36 2.03 -5.61
CA CYS A 70 -9.81 3.14 -6.40
C CYS A 70 -9.97 4.54 -5.76
N HIS A 71 -10.06 4.62 -4.42
CA HIS A 71 -9.94 5.89 -3.72
C HIS A 71 -8.48 6.38 -3.69
N ALA A 72 -8.30 7.70 -3.66
CA ALA A 72 -6.99 8.33 -3.83
C ALA A 72 -6.00 7.90 -2.73
N ASP A 73 -6.46 7.76 -1.49
CA ASP A 73 -5.68 7.33 -0.34
C ASP A 73 -5.22 5.86 -0.40
N HIS A 74 -5.70 5.09 -1.37
CA HIS A 74 -5.27 3.72 -1.64
C HIS A 74 -4.44 3.56 -2.91
N MET A 75 -4.37 4.57 -3.79
CA MET A 75 -3.70 4.37 -5.08
C MET A 75 -2.91 5.55 -5.63
N ALA A 76 -3.01 6.77 -5.07
CA ALA A 76 -2.47 7.96 -5.72
C ALA A 76 -0.95 7.92 -5.97
N ASP A 77 -0.19 7.21 -5.14
CA ASP A 77 1.26 7.09 -5.31
C ASP A 77 1.65 6.10 -6.44
N VAL A 78 0.68 5.49 -7.13
CA VAL A 78 0.89 4.75 -8.38
C VAL A 78 1.55 5.62 -9.46
N ILE A 79 1.30 6.92 -9.44
CA ILE A 79 1.94 7.86 -10.39
C ILE A 79 3.43 8.01 -10.10
N SER A 80 3.83 8.05 -8.83
CA SER A 80 5.25 8.05 -8.45
C SER A 80 5.95 6.76 -8.90
N LEU A 81 5.26 5.61 -8.75
CA LEU A 81 5.73 4.33 -9.27
C LEU A 81 5.83 4.33 -10.80
N HIS A 82 4.83 4.87 -11.52
CA HIS A 82 4.86 5.03 -12.97
C HIS A 82 6.10 5.83 -13.40
N VAL A 83 6.32 7.01 -12.81
CA VAL A 83 7.49 7.86 -13.11
C VAL A 83 8.80 7.12 -12.86
N HIS A 84 8.92 6.40 -11.75
CA HIS A 84 10.10 5.59 -11.45
C HIS A 84 10.35 4.49 -12.49
N ARG A 85 9.29 3.87 -13.01
CA ARG A 85 9.40 2.83 -14.05
C ARG A 85 9.65 3.40 -15.43
N ARG A 86 9.07 4.55 -15.77
CA ARG A 86 9.23 5.21 -17.08
C ARG A 86 10.61 5.86 -17.23
N TRP A 87 11.08 6.53 -16.18
CA TRP A 87 12.24 7.42 -16.24
C TRP A 87 13.36 7.06 -15.26
N GLY A 88 13.07 6.24 -14.25
CA GLY A 88 14.01 5.88 -13.20
C GLY A 88 14.77 4.57 -13.44
N PRO A 89 15.40 4.01 -12.38
CA PRO A 89 16.20 2.79 -12.43
C PRO A 89 15.49 1.55 -12.98
N ALA A 90 14.16 1.51 -12.94
CA ALA A 90 13.37 0.41 -13.50
C ALA A 90 13.06 0.56 -15.01
N LYS A 91 13.56 1.60 -15.67
CA LYS A 91 13.32 1.85 -17.10
C LYS A 91 13.72 0.67 -17.97
N GLY A 92 12.82 0.28 -18.87
CA GLY A 92 13.01 -0.81 -19.82
C GLY A 92 12.86 -2.21 -19.23
N ARG A 93 12.52 -2.34 -17.94
CA ARG A 93 12.14 -3.63 -17.35
C ARG A 93 10.74 -4.04 -17.79
N ALA A 94 10.46 -5.33 -17.71
CA ALA A 94 9.13 -5.86 -17.99
C ALA A 94 8.05 -5.17 -17.13
N PRO A 95 6.84 -4.97 -17.66
CA PRO A 95 5.73 -4.42 -16.89
C PRO A 95 5.41 -5.27 -15.66
N ILE A 96 5.13 -4.62 -14.53
CA ILE A 96 4.66 -5.32 -13.32
C ILE A 96 3.15 -5.48 -13.34
N VAL A 97 2.62 -6.42 -12.55
CA VAL A 97 1.17 -6.58 -12.43
C VAL A 97 0.60 -5.43 -11.60
N VAL A 98 -0.42 -4.76 -12.12
CA VAL A 98 -1.26 -3.82 -11.37
C VAL A 98 -2.68 -4.35 -11.39
N ALA A 99 -3.11 -4.97 -10.30
CA ALA A 99 -4.45 -5.52 -10.20
C ALA A 99 -5.36 -4.59 -9.40
N GLY A 100 -6.62 -4.44 -9.81
CA GLY A 100 -7.59 -3.64 -9.07
C GLY A 100 -9.01 -3.82 -9.63
N PRO A 101 -10.02 -3.13 -9.08
CA PRO A 101 -11.38 -3.20 -9.62
C PRO A 101 -11.49 -2.73 -11.08
N ALA A 102 -12.65 -3.00 -11.70
CA ALA A 102 -13.00 -2.42 -12.99
C ALA A 102 -12.76 -0.90 -13.00
N GLY A 103 -12.17 -0.38 -14.09
CA GLY A 103 -11.86 1.05 -14.22
C GLY A 103 -10.54 1.50 -13.56
N THR A 104 -9.73 0.59 -13.02
CA THR A 104 -8.42 0.93 -12.42
C THR A 104 -7.54 1.76 -13.36
N ILE A 105 -7.44 1.39 -14.64
CA ILE A 105 -6.63 2.12 -15.63
C ILE A 105 -7.13 3.55 -15.83
N ASP A 106 -8.44 3.74 -15.92
CA ASP A 106 -9.03 5.07 -16.12
C ASP A 106 -8.81 5.94 -14.88
N ARG A 107 -8.91 5.34 -13.68
CA ARG A 107 -8.60 6.06 -12.44
C ARG A 107 -7.13 6.47 -12.34
N ILE A 108 -6.20 5.63 -12.80
CA ILE A 108 -4.77 6.00 -12.87
C ILE A 108 -4.61 7.23 -13.77
N ARG A 109 -5.23 7.24 -14.95
CA ARG A 109 -5.20 8.38 -15.89
C ARG A 109 -5.75 9.66 -15.28
N ASP A 110 -6.86 9.56 -14.54
CA ASP A 110 -7.47 10.72 -13.86
C ASP A 110 -6.51 11.35 -12.85
N ILE A 111 -5.75 10.53 -12.12
CA ILE A 111 -4.79 11.02 -11.12
C ILE A 111 -3.55 11.61 -11.80
N ASP A 112 -3.08 11.00 -12.89
CA ASP A 112 -1.94 11.50 -13.67
C ASP A 112 -2.28 12.80 -14.44
N GLY A 113 -3.55 12.98 -14.81
CA GLY A 113 -4.01 14.06 -15.67
C GLY A 113 -3.67 13.85 -17.15
N CYS A 114 -3.51 12.59 -17.59
CA CYS A 114 -3.18 12.25 -18.96
C CYS A 114 -4.44 12.03 -19.83
N GLY A 115 -4.29 12.11 -21.15
CA GLY A 115 -5.36 11.80 -22.09
C GLY A 115 -5.61 10.29 -22.25
N PRO A 116 -6.71 9.89 -22.93
CA PRO A 116 -7.10 8.48 -23.08
C PRO A 116 -6.12 7.61 -23.91
N GLY A 117 -5.15 8.24 -24.59
CA GLY A 117 -4.14 7.56 -25.40
C GLY A 117 -2.97 6.96 -24.60
N GLU A 118 -2.78 7.34 -23.34
CA GLU A 118 -1.78 6.71 -22.47
C GLU A 118 -2.37 5.46 -21.82
N ASP A 119 -1.74 4.31 -21.99
CA ASP A 119 -2.20 3.04 -21.43
C ASP A 119 -1.23 2.43 -20.41
N TYR A 120 -0.09 3.08 -20.18
CA TYR A 120 0.98 2.66 -19.28
C TYR A 120 1.49 1.23 -19.56
N ALA A 121 1.24 0.67 -20.75
CA ALA A 121 1.52 -0.73 -21.03
C ALA A 121 3.02 -1.08 -21.00
N GLY A 122 3.89 -0.08 -21.11
CA GLY A 122 5.34 -0.22 -20.94
C GLY A 122 5.76 -0.43 -19.48
N GLU A 123 4.96 0.05 -18.53
CA GLU A 123 5.28 0.04 -17.10
C GLU A 123 4.41 -0.96 -16.32
N PHE A 124 3.15 -1.11 -16.71
CA PHE A 124 2.12 -1.86 -16.01
C PHE A 124 1.40 -2.85 -16.93
N ARG A 125 1.19 -4.05 -16.42
CA ARG A 125 0.19 -5.00 -16.91
C ARG A 125 -1.02 -4.88 -16.00
N VAL A 126 -2.00 -4.08 -16.41
CA VAL A 126 -3.22 -3.88 -15.63
C VAL A 126 -4.14 -5.10 -15.76
N GLN A 127 -4.65 -5.58 -14.63
CA GLN A 127 -5.56 -6.72 -14.54
C GLN A 127 -6.76 -6.37 -13.65
N GLU A 128 -7.96 -6.71 -14.09
CA GLU A 128 -9.15 -6.55 -13.26
C GLU A 128 -9.24 -7.66 -12.19
N LEU A 129 -9.59 -7.28 -10.96
CA LEU A 129 -9.97 -8.20 -9.90
C LEU A 129 -11.40 -8.67 -10.12
N ILE A 130 -11.57 -9.98 -10.24
CA ILE A 130 -12.87 -10.64 -10.37
C ILE A 130 -13.07 -11.53 -9.14
N ALA A 131 -14.21 -11.36 -8.47
CA ALA A 131 -14.55 -12.12 -7.26
C ALA A 131 -14.30 -13.62 -7.41
N GLY A 132 -13.55 -14.20 -6.47
CA GLY A 132 -13.23 -15.63 -6.45
C GLY A 132 -12.19 -16.09 -7.48
N GLN A 133 -11.75 -15.24 -8.42
CA GLN A 133 -10.71 -15.59 -9.38
C GLN A 133 -9.32 -15.34 -8.80
N ASN A 134 -8.46 -16.35 -8.86
CA ASN A 134 -7.11 -16.26 -8.34
C ASN A 134 -6.21 -15.38 -9.22
N VAL A 135 -5.49 -14.45 -8.60
CA VAL A 135 -4.34 -13.75 -9.19
C VAL A 135 -3.07 -14.35 -8.60
N GLN A 136 -2.18 -14.88 -9.45
CA GLN A 136 -0.94 -15.53 -9.02
C GLN A 136 0.26 -14.60 -9.17
N ILE A 137 0.94 -14.28 -8.07
CA ILE A 137 2.18 -13.50 -8.04
C ILE A 137 3.28 -14.35 -7.42
N GLY A 138 4.07 -15.04 -8.24
CA GLY A 138 5.08 -15.98 -7.75
C GLY A 138 4.47 -17.07 -6.88
N PRO A 139 4.92 -17.26 -5.62
CA PRO A 139 4.35 -18.23 -4.69
C PRO A 139 3.08 -17.72 -3.98
N LEU A 140 2.63 -16.49 -4.24
CA LEU A 140 1.46 -15.89 -3.62
C LEU A 140 0.22 -16.09 -4.50
N SER A 141 -0.82 -16.66 -3.91
CA SER A 141 -2.17 -16.79 -4.51
C SER A 141 -3.10 -15.79 -3.85
N LEU A 142 -3.77 -14.96 -4.64
CA LEU A 142 -4.65 -13.89 -4.18
C LEU A 142 -6.07 -14.13 -4.68
N VAL A 143 -7.02 -14.24 -3.77
CA VAL A 143 -8.45 -14.42 -4.09
C VAL A 143 -9.24 -13.23 -3.55
N PRO A 144 -9.82 -12.39 -4.43
CA PRO A 144 -10.58 -11.22 -4.01
C PRO A 144 -12.02 -11.60 -3.65
N SER A 145 -12.58 -10.92 -2.65
CA SER A 145 -13.95 -11.01 -2.16
C SER A 145 -14.58 -9.63 -2.17
N PRO A 146 -15.77 -9.42 -2.77
CA PRO A 146 -16.41 -8.10 -2.82
C PRO A 146 -16.57 -7.50 -1.42
N ALA A 147 -16.24 -6.23 -1.27
CA ALA A 147 -16.45 -5.44 -0.07
C ALA A 147 -17.74 -4.62 -0.16
N TRP A 148 -18.27 -4.17 0.98
CA TRP A 148 -19.37 -3.20 1.01
C TRP A 148 -18.81 -1.80 1.24
N HIS A 149 -18.58 -1.09 0.13
CA HIS A 149 -17.98 0.25 0.11
C HIS A 149 -18.64 1.15 -0.96
N SER A 150 -18.31 2.44 -0.99
CA SER A 150 -18.93 3.43 -1.89
C SER A 150 -18.56 3.29 -3.37
N VAL A 151 -17.50 2.54 -3.67
CA VAL A 151 -17.02 2.20 -5.01
C VAL A 151 -16.77 0.69 -5.09
N PRO A 152 -16.61 0.09 -6.29
CA PRO A 152 -16.16 -1.29 -6.40
C PRO A 152 -14.90 -1.52 -5.57
N ALA A 153 -14.99 -2.44 -4.61
CA ALA A 153 -13.96 -2.69 -3.62
C ALA A 153 -13.88 -4.18 -3.29
N PHE A 154 -12.69 -4.61 -2.87
CA PHE A 154 -12.41 -5.99 -2.53
C PHE A 154 -11.58 -6.11 -1.26
N GLY A 155 -11.96 -7.06 -0.40
CA GLY A 155 -11.01 -7.72 0.47
C GLY A 155 -10.25 -8.79 -0.31
N VAL A 156 -9.01 -9.09 0.08
CA VAL A 156 -8.14 -10.02 -0.63
C VAL A 156 -7.58 -11.05 0.34
N ARG A 157 -7.85 -12.33 0.06
CA ARG A 157 -7.21 -13.46 0.73
C ARG A 157 -5.91 -13.79 0.03
N ILE A 158 -4.79 -13.72 0.74
CA ILE A 158 -3.47 -14.07 0.26
C ILE A 158 -3.03 -15.37 0.92
N SER A 159 -2.70 -16.37 0.10
CA SER A 159 -2.09 -17.62 0.53
C SER A 159 -0.66 -17.70 0.03
N GLY A 160 0.26 -18.15 0.87
CA GLY A 160 1.67 -18.29 0.50
C GLY A 160 2.43 -19.24 1.43
N PRO A 161 3.69 -19.55 1.14
CA PRO A 161 4.49 -20.46 1.95
C PRO A 161 4.78 -19.86 3.32
N ASP A 162 4.79 -20.68 4.38
CA ASP A 162 5.31 -20.32 5.69
C ASP A 162 6.82 -19.99 5.58
N GLU A 163 7.30 -19.05 6.40
CA GLU A 163 8.71 -18.63 6.36
C GLU A 163 9.65 -19.70 6.93
N ALA A 164 9.21 -20.46 7.92
CA ALA A 164 9.96 -21.52 8.59
C ALA A 164 9.80 -22.89 7.91
N ASP A 165 8.64 -23.14 7.30
CA ASP A 165 8.35 -24.38 6.56
C ASP A 165 7.73 -24.08 5.19
N PRO A 166 8.52 -24.03 4.11
CA PRO A 166 8.02 -23.66 2.79
C PRO A 166 6.99 -24.65 2.20
N PHE A 167 6.79 -25.82 2.81
CA PHE A 167 5.77 -26.79 2.41
C PHE A 167 4.42 -26.54 3.09
N ARG A 168 4.38 -25.73 4.15
CA ARG A 168 3.16 -25.30 4.82
C ARG A 168 2.64 -24.02 4.16
N THR A 169 1.34 -23.99 3.89
CA THR A 169 0.65 -22.76 3.45
C THR A 169 0.12 -22.00 4.65
N VAL A 170 0.32 -20.68 4.63
CA VAL A 170 -0.23 -19.72 5.60
C VAL A 170 -1.05 -18.65 4.87
N THR A 171 -2.00 -18.05 5.58
CA THR A 171 -3.05 -17.21 4.99
C THR A 171 -3.20 -15.88 5.71
N LEU A 172 -3.27 -14.82 4.91
CA LEU A 172 -3.55 -13.44 5.32
C LEU A 172 -4.85 -13.01 4.64
N PHE A 173 -5.75 -12.34 5.36
CA PHE A 173 -6.84 -11.60 4.75
C PHE A 173 -6.65 -10.11 4.96
N TYR A 174 -6.61 -9.34 3.87
CA TYR A 174 -6.67 -7.88 3.90
C TYR A 174 -8.08 -7.45 3.55
N THR A 175 -8.76 -6.68 4.41
CA THR A 175 -10.15 -6.31 4.17
C THR A 175 -10.35 -5.29 3.05
N GLY A 176 -9.32 -4.49 2.74
CA GLY A 176 -9.55 -3.20 2.09
C GLY A 176 -10.44 -2.32 2.99
N ASP A 177 -11.10 -1.34 2.38
CA ASP A 177 -12.13 -0.56 3.05
C ASP A 177 -13.49 -1.21 2.81
N THR A 178 -14.25 -1.40 3.88
CA THR A 178 -15.53 -2.09 3.86
C THR A 178 -16.30 -1.86 5.15
N ASP A 179 -17.62 -1.95 5.07
CA ASP A 179 -18.47 -2.29 6.21
C ASP A 179 -18.60 -3.82 6.34
N GLU A 180 -19.24 -4.31 7.41
CA GLU A 180 -19.54 -5.73 7.60
C GLU A 180 -20.42 -6.28 6.46
N CYS A 181 -19.92 -7.29 5.76
CA CYS A 181 -20.69 -8.05 4.79
C CYS A 181 -20.24 -9.53 4.74
N ASP A 182 -21.12 -10.40 4.23
CA ASP A 182 -20.91 -11.85 4.28
C ASP A 182 -19.74 -12.32 3.42
N THR A 183 -19.45 -11.63 2.32
CA THR A 183 -18.32 -11.93 1.42
C THR A 183 -16.98 -11.70 2.10
N ILE A 184 -16.85 -10.60 2.86
CA ILE A 184 -15.65 -10.31 3.66
C ILE A 184 -15.50 -11.31 4.81
N LEU A 185 -16.61 -11.66 5.46
CA LEU A 185 -16.62 -12.73 6.46
C LEU A 185 -16.11 -14.06 5.88
N GLU A 186 -16.63 -14.48 4.73
CA GLU A 186 -16.22 -15.72 4.07
C GLU A 186 -14.73 -15.71 3.70
N GLY A 187 -14.26 -14.61 3.09
CA GLY A 187 -12.85 -14.47 2.70
C GLY A 187 -11.90 -14.54 3.89
N ALA A 188 -12.31 -14.01 5.04
CA ALA A 188 -11.55 -14.00 6.29
C ALA A 188 -11.58 -15.33 7.04
N ARG A 189 -12.43 -16.30 6.69
CA ARG A 189 -12.58 -17.53 7.49
C ARG A 189 -11.27 -18.28 7.71
N GLY A 190 -10.98 -18.56 8.98
CA GLY A 190 -9.85 -19.39 9.44
C GLY A 190 -8.48 -18.86 9.05
N VAL A 191 -8.32 -17.56 8.73
CA VAL A 191 -7.00 -17.05 8.35
C VAL A 191 -6.03 -17.00 9.53
N ASP A 192 -4.75 -17.19 9.24
CA ASP A 192 -3.68 -17.04 10.23
C ASP A 192 -3.49 -15.58 10.66
N LEU A 193 -3.80 -14.62 9.79
CA LEU A 193 -3.73 -13.20 10.07
C LEU A 193 -4.83 -12.43 9.35
N LEU A 194 -5.59 -11.63 10.11
CA LEU A 194 -6.54 -10.65 9.58
C LEU A 194 -5.95 -9.25 9.69
N LEU A 195 -5.71 -8.59 8.56
CA LEU A 195 -5.41 -7.16 8.46
C LEU A 195 -6.72 -6.43 8.14
N THR A 196 -7.35 -5.85 9.15
CA THR A 196 -8.69 -5.26 9.06
C THR A 196 -8.66 -3.75 9.23
N GLU A 197 -9.42 -3.06 8.39
CA GLU A 197 -9.71 -1.64 8.58
C GLU A 197 -10.51 -1.41 9.88
N VAL A 198 -10.30 -0.23 10.47
CA VAL A 198 -11.08 0.35 11.56
C VAL A 198 -11.22 1.86 11.28
N GLY A 199 -11.81 2.18 10.13
CA GLY A 199 -11.90 3.56 9.62
C GLY A 199 -12.86 4.44 10.42
N PHE A 200 -13.82 3.82 11.13
CA PHE A 200 -14.79 4.48 11.99
C PHE A 200 -14.59 4.14 13.47
N THR A 201 -15.26 4.92 14.33
CA THR A 201 -15.51 4.59 15.73
C THR A 201 -16.98 4.23 15.92
N ARG A 202 -17.37 3.71 17.08
CA ARG A 202 -18.79 3.45 17.41
C ARG A 202 -19.64 4.72 17.47
N ALA A 203 -19.03 5.90 17.52
CA ALA A 203 -19.75 7.16 17.43
C ALA A 203 -20.24 7.44 16.00
N ASP A 204 -19.61 6.84 14.99
CA ASP A 204 -19.97 6.99 13.59
C ASP A 204 -21.09 6.01 13.22
N THR A 205 -22.24 6.54 12.79
CA THR A 205 -23.43 5.72 12.50
C THR A 205 -23.58 5.35 11.02
N ALA A 206 -22.71 5.88 10.15
CA ALA A 206 -22.77 5.62 8.71
C ALA A 206 -22.43 4.15 8.41
N ARG A 207 -23.12 3.61 7.39
CA ARG A 207 -22.96 2.22 6.92
C ARG A 207 -22.58 2.18 5.45
N GLY A 208 -22.00 1.06 5.02
CA GLY A 208 -21.56 0.82 3.64
C GLY A 208 -20.31 1.58 3.23
N ILE A 209 -19.50 2.00 4.22
CA ILE A 209 -18.24 2.71 3.99
C ILE A 209 -17.15 2.03 4.80
N HIS A 210 -17.15 2.21 6.13
CA HIS A 210 -16.13 1.68 7.03
C HIS A 210 -16.73 0.89 8.20
N MET A 211 -15.92 0.01 8.78
CA MET A 211 -16.19 -0.64 10.05
C MET A 211 -15.72 0.25 11.21
N ASP A 212 -16.46 0.17 12.32
CA ASP A 212 -15.92 0.55 13.62
C ASP A 212 -15.18 -0.62 14.26
N GLY A 213 -14.54 -0.39 15.41
CA GLY A 213 -13.76 -1.43 16.06
C GLY A 213 -14.63 -2.62 16.49
N GLU A 214 -15.86 -2.38 16.96
CA GLU A 214 -16.75 -3.46 17.40
C GLU A 214 -17.11 -4.40 16.24
N ARG A 215 -17.35 -3.83 15.06
CA ARG A 215 -17.60 -4.57 13.81
C ARG A 215 -16.37 -5.34 13.33
N ALA A 216 -15.19 -4.72 13.36
CA ALA A 216 -13.94 -5.41 13.02
C ALA A 216 -13.65 -6.58 13.97
N GLY A 217 -13.88 -6.42 15.28
CA GLY A 217 -13.73 -7.50 16.26
C GLY A 217 -14.76 -8.62 16.08
N ARG A 218 -15.98 -8.28 15.67
CA ARG A 218 -17.06 -9.25 15.38
C ARG A 218 -16.74 -10.07 14.14
N LEU A 219 -16.21 -9.43 13.09
CA LEU A 219 -15.67 -10.09 11.92
C LEU A 219 -14.60 -11.12 12.34
N ALA A 220 -13.60 -10.69 13.12
CA ALA A 220 -12.52 -11.57 13.59
C ALA A 220 -13.04 -12.80 14.35
N THR A 221 -13.98 -12.60 15.29
CA THR A 221 -14.58 -13.70 16.06
C THR A 221 -15.40 -14.64 15.18
N ARG A 222 -16.27 -14.11 14.31
CA ARG A 222 -17.13 -14.93 13.45
C ARG A 222 -16.34 -15.67 12.37
N ALA A 223 -15.23 -15.09 11.92
CA ALA A 223 -14.34 -15.71 10.94
C ALA A 223 -13.37 -16.71 11.59
N GLU A 224 -13.31 -16.83 12.91
CA GLU A 224 -12.40 -17.73 13.63
C GLU A 224 -10.92 -17.50 13.22
N VAL A 225 -10.53 -16.24 13.07
CA VAL A 225 -9.15 -15.88 12.68
C VAL A 225 -8.17 -16.18 13.81
N SER A 226 -6.89 -16.36 13.50
CA SER A 226 -5.88 -16.63 14.53
C SER A 226 -5.35 -15.36 15.21
N ALA A 227 -5.30 -14.24 14.49
CA ALA A 227 -4.80 -12.96 15.00
C ALA A 227 -5.30 -11.77 14.17
N VAL A 228 -5.36 -10.59 14.80
CA VAL A 228 -5.84 -9.35 14.17
C VAL A 228 -4.75 -8.27 14.21
N VAL A 229 -4.53 -7.63 13.06
CA VAL A 229 -3.85 -6.35 12.92
C VAL A 229 -4.89 -5.31 12.49
N ALA A 230 -5.22 -4.39 13.39
CA ALA A 230 -6.12 -3.27 13.09
C ALA A 230 -5.35 -2.17 12.36
N THR A 231 -5.87 -1.70 11.23
CA THR A 231 -5.23 -0.69 10.37
C THR A 231 -6.26 0.32 9.87
N HIS A 232 -5.84 1.27 9.03
CA HIS A 232 -6.72 2.31 8.45
C HIS A 232 -7.42 3.13 9.54
N ILE A 233 -6.72 3.39 10.65
CA ILE A 233 -7.26 4.25 11.71
C ILE A 233 -7.05 5.70 11.26
N GLN A 234 -8.11 6.51 11.33
CA GLN A 234 -8.03 7.93 10.99
C GLN A 234 -6.94 8.63 11.82
N PRO A 235 -6.18 9.56 11.24
CA PRO A 235 -5.03 10.16 11.93
C PRO A 235 -5.41 11.02 13.15
N TRP A 236 -6.68 11.42 13.28
CA TRP A 236 -7.22 12.11 14.45
C TRP A 236 -7.86 11.19 15.49
N THR A 237 -8.03 9.90 15.19
CA THR A 237 -8.61 8.94 16.13
C THR A 237 -7.51 8.35 17.00
N PRO A 238 -7.59 8.48 18.34
CA PRO A 238 -6.66 7.77 19.22
C PRO A 238 -6.75 6.26 18.98
N VAL A 239 -5.62 5.63 18.73
CA VAL A 239 -5.54 4.19 18.40
C VAL A 239 -6.14 3.34 19.53
N GLU A 240 -5.99 3.77 20.76
CA GLU A 240 -6.52 3.10 21.95
C GLU A 240 -8.05 2.97 21.88
N VAL A 241 -8.75 3.99 21.39
CA VAL A 241 -10.22 3.95 21.23
C VAL A 241 -10.61 2.86 20.23
N ALA A 242 -9.96 2.82 19.07
CA ALA A 242 -10.22 1.79 18.06
C ALA A 242 -9.96 0.38 18.62
N LEU A 243 -8.85 0.18 19.34
CA LEU A 243 -8.52 -1.11 19.93
C LEU A 243 -9.48 -1.52 21.05
N GLU A 244 -9.90 -0.59 21.90
CA GLU A 244 -10.90 -0.83 22.95
C GLU A 244 -12.22 -1.30 22.34
N GLU A 245 -12.64 -0.70 21.23
CA GLU A 245 -13.85 -1.13 20.50
C GLU A 245 -13.71 -2.53 19.91
N VAL A 246 -12.58 -2.86 19.27
CA VAL A 246 -12.29 -4.21 18.79
C VAL A 246 -12.35 -5.24 19.92
N ARG A 247 -11.82 -4.91 21.10
CA ARG A 247 -11.82 -5.78 22.27
C ARG A 247 -13.20 -6.11 22.82
N ARG A 248 -14.24 -5.35 22.45
CA ARG A 248 -15.63 -5.64 22.86
C ARG A 248 -16.16 -6.93 22.26
N THR A 249 -15.64 -7.31 21.10
CA THR A 249 -16.13 -8.46 20.32
C THR A 249 -15.03 -9.44 19.92
N TRP A 250 -13.74 -9.13 20.14
CA TRP A 250 -12.59 -9.99 19.88
C TRP A 250 -11.71 -10.21 21.11
N SER A 251 -11.49 -11.47 21.48
CA SER A 251 -10.67 -11.85 22.64
C SER A 251 -9.28 -12.37 22.30
N GLY A 252 -8.99 -12.66 21.03
CA GLY A 252 -7.69 -13.22 20.63
C GLY A 252 -6.58 -12.16 20.48
N PRO A 253 -5.44 -12.52 19.86
CA PRO A 253 -4.35 -11.59 19.63
C PRO A 253 -4.77 -10.39 18.77
N LEU A 254 -4.39 -9.17 19.21
CA LEU A 254 -4.73 -7.92 18.57
C LEU A 254 -3.57 -6.94 18.70
N VAL A 255 -3.18 -6.32 17.58
CA VAL A 255 -2.18 -5.24 17.51
C VAL A 255 -2.69 -4.16 16.56
N ALA A 256 -2.44 -2.89 16.86
CA ALA A 256 -2.59 -1.82 15.87
C ALA A 256 -1.38 -1.76 14.94
N ALA A 257 -1.63 -1.64 13.65
CA ALA A 257 -0.60 -1.42 12.64
C ALA A 257 0.17 -0.13 12.93
N GLN A 258 1.49 -0.19 12.82
CA GLN A 258 2.37 0.97 12.85
C GLN A 258 3.37 0.86 11.71
N ALA A 259 3.63 1.97 11.01
CA ALA A 259 4.60 2.02 9.93
C ALA A 259 5.96 1.41 10.35
N GLY A 260 6.50 0.55 9.50
CA GLY A 260 7.74 -0.19 9.74
C GLY A 260 7.59 -1.50 10.51
N GLN A 261 6.41 -1.82 11.08
CA GLN A 261 6.16 -3.13 11.68
C GLN A 261 6.23 -4.25 10.66
N CYS A 262 6.65 -5.43 11.11
CA CYS A 262 6.76 -6.63 10.30
C CYS A 262 6.18 -7.83 11.05
N PHE A 263 5.37 -8.62 10.37
CA PHE A 263 4.70 -9.81 10.89
C PHE A 263 5.03 -11.01 10.00
N THR A 264 5.50 -12.10 10.59
CA THR A 264 5.56 -13.40 9.92
C THR A 264 4.19 -14.08 10.06
N VAL A 265 3.53 -14.35 8.93
CA VAL A 265 2.19 -14.96 8.92
C VAL A 265 2.28 -16.44 9.33
N GLY A 266 1.32 -16.92 10.13
CA GLY A 266 1.25 -18.33 10.56
C GLY A 266 2.10 -18.72 11.77
N ARG A 267 2.86 -17.79 12.34
CA ARG A 267 3.50 -17.96 13.67
C ARG A 267 2.54 -17.52 14.77
N SER A 268 2.60 -18.21 15.91
CA SER A 268 1.89 -17.81 17.12
C SER A 268 2.15 -16.33 17.43
N PHE A 269 1.09 -15.53 17.41
CA PHE A 269 1.13 -14.09 17.64
C PHE A 269 1.63 -13.83 19.07
N GLY A 270 2.92 -13.55 19.22
CA GLY A 270 3.57 -13.38 20.52
C GLY A 270 5.07 -13.67 20.45
N ARG A 271 5.89 -12.63 20.63
CA ARG A 271 7.37 -12.62 20.64
C ARG A 271 8.06 -12.66 19.27
N SER A 272 7.94 -11.60 18.49
CA SER A 272 9.09 -11.08 17.71
C SER A 272 8.76 -9.69 17.15
N LEU A 273 8.71 -8.66 18.00
CA LEU A 273 8.91 -7.29 17.54
C LEU A 273 10.39 -7.13 17.18
N ARG A 274 10.80 -7.55 15.98
CA ARG A 274 12.07 -7.08 15.42
C ARG A 274 11.85 -5.61 15.07
N HIS A 275 12.15 -4.73 16.01
CA HIS A 275 12.45 -3.35 15.67
C HIS A 275 13.68 -3.41 14.76
N GLY A 276 13.48 -3.21 13.46
CA GLY A 276 14.59 -2.88 12.59
C GLY A 276 15.31 -1.72 13.24
N ARG A 277 16.60 -1.88 13.56
CA ARG A 277 17.43 -0.80 14.09
C ARG A 277 17.18 0.42 13.21
N ALA A 278 16.48 1.42 13.75
CA ALA A 278 16.56 2.76 13.23
C ALA A 278 18.05 3.10 13.23
N GLY A 279 18.61 3.27 12.04
CA GLY A 279 19.98 3.75 11.88
C GLY A 279 20.14 4.98 12.75
N ALA A 280 21.17 4.96 13.59
CA ALA A 280 21.58 6.09 14.38
C ALA A 280 21.59 7.33 13.48
N THR A 281 20.85 8.36 13.89
CA THR A 281 20.96 9.70 13.33
C THR A 281 22.43 10.10 13.41
N PRO A 282 23.14 10.37 12.30
CA PRO A 282 24.45 10.97 12.40
C PRO A 282 24.25 12.37 12.96
N GLN A 283 24.91 12.67 14.07
CA GLN A 283 25.04 14.04 14.55
C GLN A 283 25.59 14.89 13.40
N LEU A 284 24.82 15.92 13.01
CA LEU A 284 25.26 16.99 12.13
C LEU A 284 26.31 17.83 12.86
N SER A 285 27.55 17.35 12.83
CA SER A 285 28.73 18.18 13.08
C SER A 285 29.87 17.65 12.22
N GLU A 286 30.37 18.52 11.34
CA GLU A 286 31.58 18.37 10.52
C GLU A 286 31.42 17.70 9.15
N LEU A 287 30.77 18.41 8.23
CA LEU A 287 31.14 18.39 6.81
C LEU A 287 31.35 19.85 6.36
N ARG A 288 32.61 20.31 6.43
CA ARG A 288 33.06 21.53 5.75
C ARG A 288 33.21 21.19 4.26
N VAL A 289 32.35 21.78 3.43
CA VAL A 289 32.55 21.81 1.97
C VAL A 289 33.33 23.09 1.64
N PRO A 290 34.40 23.04 0.81
CA PRO A 290 35.14 24.24 0.43
C PRO A 290 34.29 25.12 -0.50
N VAL A 291 34.17 26.40 -0.17
CA VAL A 291 33.58 27.42 -1.06
C VAL A 291 34.58 27.71 -2.18
N GLY A 292 34.29 27.21 -3.38
CA GLY A 292 34.97 27.62 -4.60
C GLY A 292 34.52 29.01 -5.03
N THR A 293 35.49 29.91 -5.22
CA THR A 293 35.35 31.28 -5.71
C THR A 293 34.76 31.33 -7.12
N ILE A 294 33.68 32.11 -7.31
CA ILE A 294 33.17 32.52 -8.62
C ILE A 294 33.87 33.84 -9.02
N PRO A 295 34.54 33.94 -10.18
CA PRO A 295 35.07 35.21 -10.66
C PRO A 295 33.95 36.16 -11.09
N ARG A 296 34.03 37.41 -10.62
CA ARG A 296 33.26 38.55 -11.12
C ARG A 296 33.93 39.09 -12.38
N ASP A 297 33.15 39.24 -13.45
CA ASP A 297 33.12 40.37 -14.39
C ASP A 297 32.58 39.88 -15.75
N VAL A 298 31.48 40.46 -16.22
CA VAL A 298 31.42 41.25 -17.47
C VAL A 298 30.18 42.15 -17.40
N SER A 299 30.44 43.45 -17.61
CA SER A 299 29.52 44.57 -17.71
C SER A 299 28.65 44.57 -18.97
N ALA A 300 27.42 45.07 -18.81
CA ALA A 300 26.67 45.97 -19.69
C ALA A 300 26.79 45.83 -21.22
N GLN A 301 25.67 45.54 -21.87
CA GLN A 301 25.17 46.32 -23.02
C GLN A 301 23.66 46.10 -23.16
N ALA A 302 22.88 47.12 -22.82
CA ALA A 302 21.50 47.29 -23.25
C ALA A 302 21.54 48.23 -24.47
N GLY A 303 20.99 47.79 -25.59
CA GLY A 303 20.80 48.56 -26.81
C GLY A 303 19.33 48.52 -27.20
N ASP A 304 18.80 49.71 -27.47
CA ASP A 304 17.48 50.03 -28.01
C ASP A 304 17.03 49.12 -29.16
N GLU A 305 15.73 48.84 -29.21
CA GLU A 305 14.84 49.29 -30.30
C GLU A 305 13.47 48.65 -30.11
N LEU A 306 12.41 49.47 -30.06
CA LEU A 306 11.12 49.25 -30.75
C LEU A 306 10.15 50.38 -30.35
N ALA A 307 10.10 51.41 -31.20
CA ALA A 307 9.02 52.39 -31.26
C ALA A 307 8.58 52.58 -32.72
N GLY A 308 7.27 52.63 -32.94
CA GLY A 308 6.59 52.88 -34.23
C GLY A 308 5.53 51.79 -34.46
N GLY A 309 4.25 52.00 -34.11
CA GLY A 309 3.33 52.96 -34.74
C GLY A 309 2.76 52.32 -36.02
N VAL A 310 1.46 52.06 -36.14
CA VAL A 310 0.52 52.90 -36.90
C VAL A 310 -0.93 52.52 -36.56
N LEU A 311 -1.77 53.55 -36.48
CA LEU A 311 -3.22 53.57 -36.29
C LEU A 311 -3.88 54.19 -37.55
N VAL A 312 -5.08 53.68 -37.90
CA VAL A 312 -6.20 54.23 -38.72
C VAL A 312 -6.03 54.41 -40.26
N PRO A 313 -7.12 54.50 -41.07
CA PRO A 313 -8.54 54.80 -40.79
C PRO A 313 -9.48 53.60 -40.61
#